data_AF-A0A529QKP8-F1
#
_entry.id   AF-A0A529QKP8-F1
#
_cell.length_a   1.000
_cell.length_b   1.000
_cell.length_c   1.000
_cell.angle_alpha   90.00
_cell.angle_beta   90.00
_cell.angle_gamma   90.00
#
_symmetry.space_group_name_H-M   'P 1'
#
loop_
_entity.id
_entity.type
_entity.pdbx_description
1 polymer ?
#
loop_
_entity_poly.entity_id
_entity_poly.type
_entity_poly.pdbx_seq_one_letter_code
_entity_poly.pdbx_strand_id
1 'polypeptide(L)' 'MFEKIALVGIGLIGSSLARVIRREGLARHIAIATRSASTLK' A
#
# COMPACT_ATOMS: atom_id res chain seq x y z
N MET A 1 8.95 -9.99 8.58
CA MET A 1 8.93 -9.33 7.25
C MET A 1 8.05 -10.16 6.33
N PHE A 2 7.25 -9.53 5.47
CA PHE A 2 6.34 -10.23 4.55
C PHE A 2 6.87 -10.21 3.12
N GLU A 3 6.71 -11.30 2.37
CA GLU A 3 7.05 -11.29 0.94
C GLU A 3 6.10 -10.38 0.16
N LYS A 4 4.80 -10.40 0.48
CA LYS A 4 3.77 -9.61 -0.20
C LYS A 4 2.69 -9.14 0.77
N ILE A 5 2.29 -7.87 0.64
CA ILE A 5 1.12 -7.29 1.30
C ILE A 5 0.15 -6.81 0.23
N ALA A 6 -1.15 -7.00 0.45
CA ALA A 6 -2.21 -6.44 -0.37
C ALA A 6 -2.98 -5.36 0.41
N LEU A 7 -3.16 -4.19 -0.19
CA LEU A 7 -3.98 -3.11 0.33
C LEU A 7 -5.24 -2.98 -0.51
N VAL A 8 -6.40 -3.11 0.12
CA VAL A 8 -7.71 -2.90 -0.51
C VAL A 8 -8.22 -1.52 -0.09
N GLY A 9 -8.19 -0.58 -1.02
CA GLY A 9 -8.35 0.86 -0.81
C GLY A 9 -7.02 1.55 -0.55
N ILE A 10 -6.81 2.71 -1.19
CA ILE A 10 -5.59 3.52 -1.05
C ILE A 10 -5.90 5.01 -0.81
N GLY A 11 -6.85 5.26 0.10
CA GLY A 11 -7.09 6.62 0.61
C GLY A 11 -5.96 7.10 1.53
N LEU A 12 -6.26 8.08 2.38
CA LEU A 12 -5.28 8.66 3.32
C LEU A 12 -4.62 7.60 4.22
N ILE A 13 -5.39 6.65 4.75
CA ILE A 13 -4.87 5.62 5.66
C ILE A 13 -4.01 4.60 4.91
N GLY A 14 -4.54 4.01 3.83
CA GLY A 14 -3.83 3.00 3.05
C GLY A 14 -2.51 3.53 2.47
N SER A 15 -2.51 4.77 1.96
CA SER A 15 -1.31 5.41 1.45
C SER A 15 -0.28 5.72 2.55
N SER A 16 -0.73 6.08 3.76
CA SER A 16 0.16 6.26 4.92
C SER A 16 0.83 4.94 5.33
N LEU A 17 0.05 3.85 5.39
CA LEU A 17 0.58 2.51 5.67
C LEU A 17 1.57 2.06 4.58
N ALA A 18 1.25 2.24 3.30
CA ALA A 18 2.14 1.89 2.20
C ALA A 18 3.51 2.60 2.32
N ARG A 19 3.50 3.88 2.72
CA ARG A 19 4.73 4.67 2.96
C ARG A 19 5.54 4.11 4.12
N VAL A 20 4.92 3.79 5.26
CA VAL A 20 5.64 3.21 6.41
C VAL A 20 6.17 1.83 6.08
N ILE A 21 5.37 0.96 5.45
CA ILE A 21 5.78 -0.39 5.02
C ILE A 21 7.00 -0.32 4.11
N ARG A 22 7.03 0.63 3.17
CA ARG A 22 8.18 0.85 2.28
C ARG A 22 9.39 1.39 3.04
N ARG A 23 9.21 2.42 3.88
CA ARG A 23 10.29 3.07 4.63
C ARG A 23 11.00 2.11 5.59
N GLU A 24 10.22 1.30 6.29
CA GLU A 24 10.70 0.34 7.29
C GLU A 24 11.06 -1.03 6.69
N GLY A 25 10.96 -1.19 5.36
CA GLY A 25 11.31 -2.46 4.69
C GLY A 25 10.45 -3.65 5.11
N LEU A 26 9.20 -3.43 5.52
CA LEU A 26 8.36 -4.48 6.13
C LEU A 26 7.82 -5.49 5.11
N ALA A 27 7.79 -5.11 3.82
CA ALA A 27 7.40 -6.00 2.73
C ALA A 27 8.21 -5.78 1.45
N ARG A 28 8.48 -6.87 0.72
CA ARG A 28 9.18 -6.81 -0.58
C ARG A 28 8.25 -6.28 -1.68
N HIS A 29 6.98 -6.68 -1.66
CA HIS A 29 5.98 -6.23 -2.61
C HIS A 29 4.71 -5.72 -1.91
N ILE A 30 4.17 -4.59 -2.40
CA ILE A 30 2.90 -4.02 -1.95
C ILE A 30 1.98 -3.97 -3.18
N ALA A 31 0.94 -4.80 -3.19
CA ALA A 31 -0.11 -4.76 -4.20
C ALA A 31 -1.25 -3.86 -3.70
N ILE A 32 -1.80 -3.02 -4.58
CA ILE A 32 -2.88 -2.09 -4.23
C ILE A 32 -4.06 -2.35 -5.16
N ALA A 33 -5.24 -2.55 -4.59
CA ALA A 33 -6.52 -2.59 -5.30
C ALA A 33 -7.41 -1.47 -4.77
N THR A 34 -7.89 -0.57 -5.62
CA THR A 34 -8.79 0.52 -5.24
C THR A 34 -9.96 0.61 -6.22
N ARG A 35 -11.09 1.15 -5.78
CA ARG A 35 -12.29 1.30 -6.62
C ARG A 35 -12.08 2.29 -7.76
N SER A 36 -11.27 3.33 -7.56
CA SER A 36 -11.07 4.41 -8.54
C SER A 36 -9.60 4.73 -8.75
N ALA A 37 -9.21 4.86 -10.03
CA ALA A 37 -7.88 5.29 -10.43
C ALA A 37 -7.51 6.69 -9.93
N SER A 38 -8.49 7.54 -9.60
CA SER A 38 -8.23 8.87 -9.04
C SER A 38 -7.42 8.86 -7.74
N THR A 39 -7.48 7.75 -6.98
CA THR A 39 -6.72 7.56 -5.74
C THR A 39 -5.32 6.96 -5.94
N LEU A 40 -4.94 6.59 -7.18
CA LEU A 40 -3.62 6.06 -7.53
C LEU A 40 -2.65 7.13 -8.05
N LYS A 41 -3.05 8.41 -8.02
CA LYS A 41 -2.21 9.53 -8.45
C LYS A 41 -1.05 9.80 -7.50
#